data_AF-A0A327LQ44-F1
#
_entry.id   AF-A0A327LQ44-F1
#
_cell.length_a   1.000
_cell.length_b   1.000
_cell.length_c   1.000
_cell.angle_alpha   90.00
_cell.angle_beta   90.00
_cell.angle_gamma   90.00
#
_symmetry.space_group_name_H-M   'P 1'
#
loop_
_entity.id
_entity.type
_entity.pdbx_description
1 polymer ?
#
loop_
_entity_poly.entity_id
_entity_poly.type
_entity_poly.pdbx_seq_one_letter_code
_entity_poly.pdbx_strand_id
1 'polypeptide(L)'
;MGSDWRNQIFINDAPTVEVDFQGMHLHLLASQAGETICGDPYTLPRNTVPGTPEKLQRQIIKTLLLKAINAKNRRSAYNSFREGWPTGHMAKHLTNTELSQVMDAIIDKHPFMKRKLSEDYGIHLMYLDSQISDQVLSRTTNLGIPVLGVHDSFIVDYRRVRALKLLMAMAATTIVGVDLPATSNFVGADEIPDLQAKAKQDYMLSRQIPRTRGYIQRLDDHVKEYGPLAEARTPGDDSEDQRVAA
;
A
#
# COMPACT_ATOMS: atom_id res chain seq x y z
N MET A 1 10.14 -10.14 1.13
CA MET A 1 9.35 -10.87 2.14
C MET A 1 7.94 -11.08 1.60
N GLY A 2 7.45 -12.34 1.54
CA GLY A 2 6.08 -12.63 1.10
C GLY A 2 5.02 -12.09 2.08
N SER A 3 3.81 -11.82 1.62
CA SER A 3 2.71 -11.27 2.44
C SER A 3 2.43 -12.07 3.70
N ASP A 4 2.53 -13.40 3.62
CA ASP A 4 2.27 -14.31 4.73
C ASP A 4 3.26 -14.12 5.87
N TRP A 5 4.49 -13.73 5.57
CA TRP A 5 5.51 -13.41 6.55
C TRP A 5 5.35 -12.00 7.12
N ARG A 6 4.94 -11.03 6.27
CA ARG A 6 4.74 -9.64 6.69
C ARG A 6 3.64 -9.51 7.74
N ASN A 7 2.56 -10.29 7.61
CA ASN A 7 1.46 -10.32 8.58
C ASN A 7 1.85 -10.88 9.97
N GLN A 8 3.03 -11.48 10.09
CA GLN A 8 3.58 -12.02 11.33
C GLN A 8 4.57 -11.07 12.02
N ILE A 9 4.78 -9.88 11.47
CA ILE A 9 5.68 -8.87 12.05
C ILE A 9 4.99 -8.22 13.25
N PHE A 10 5.72 -8.08 14.34
CA PHE A 10 5.32 -7.34 15.53
C PHE A 10 6.24 -6.14 15.70
N ILE A 11 5.67 -5.01 16.10
CA ILE A 11 6.42 -3.80 16.47
C ILE A 11 6.15 -3.58 17.96
N ASN A 12 7.20 -3.54 18.78
CA ASN A 12 7.09 -3.44 20.24
C ASN A 12 6.14 -4.50 20.85
N ASP A 13 6.28 -5.75 20.40
CA ASP A 13 5.43 -6.91 20.76
C ASP A 13 3.92 -6.74 20.45
N ALA A 14 3.55 -5.69 19.71
CA ALA A 14 2.17 -5.45 19.28
C ALA A 14 1.91 -5.94 17.84
N PRO A 15 0.70 -6.49 17.56
CA PRO A 15 0.30 -6.83 16.20
C PRO A 15 0.41 -5.64 15.26
N THR A 16 0.71 -5.91 13.99
CA THR A 16 0.86 -4.86 12.99
C THR A 16 -0.21 -4.93 11.89
N VAL A 17 -0.36 -3.80 11.21
CA VAL A 17 -1.21 -3.59 10.05
C VAL A 17 -0.34 -3.04 8.93
N GLU A 18 -0.51 -3.58 7.72
CA GLU A 18 0.13 -3.09 6.50
C GLU A 18 -0.86 -2.14 5.82
N VAL A 19 -0.42 -0.90 5.60
CA VAL A 19 -1.16 0.16 4.90
C VAL A 19 -0.47 0.41 3.56
N ASP A 20 -1.22 0.36 2.47
CA ASP A 20 -0.75 0.39 1.09
C ASP A 20 -1.46 1.50 0.31
N PHE A 21 -0.76 2.17 -0.60
CA PHE A 21 -1.40 3.11 -1.53
C PHE A 21 -2.25 2.35 -2.56
N GLN A 22 -3.53 2.72 -2.67
CA GLN A 22 -4.45 2.09 -3.61
C GLN A 22 -4.19 2.57 -5.04
N GLY A 23 -3.45 1.77 -5.81
CA GLY A 23 -3.24 2.04 -7.24
C GLY A 23 -2.41 3.29 -7.49
N MET A 24 -1.40 3.52 -6.65
CA MET A 24 -0.56 4.71 -6.58
C MET A 24 -0.17 5.28 -7.94
N HIS A 25 0.43 4.48 -8.82
CA HIS A 25 0.90 4.93 -10.14
C HIS A 25 -0.21 5.53 -11.01
N LEU A 26 -1.46 5.06 -10.89
CA LEU A 26 -2.57 5.62 -11.65
C LEU A 26 -3.02 6.97 -11.11
N HIS A 27 -3.09 7.11 -9.79
CA HIS A 27 -3.41 8.37 -9.17
C HIS A 27 -2.32 9.43 -9.40
N LEU A 28 -1.05 9.02 -9.41
CA LEU A 28 0.07 9.88 -9.79
C LEU A 28 -0.06 10.38 -11.24
N LEU A 29 -0.34 9.47 -12.19
CA LEU A 29 -0.56 9.84 -13.59
C LEU A 29 -1.76 10.77 -13.77
N ALA A 30 -2.86 10.51 -13.04
CA ALA A 30 -4.05 11.35 -13.06
C ALA A 30 -3.74 12.75 -12.52
N SER A 31 -3.07 12.85 -11.37
CA SER A 31 -2.67 14.12 -10.74
C SER A 31 -1.82 14.98 -11.70
N GLN A 32 -0.84 14.37 -12.37
CA GLN A 32 0.00 15.09 -13.34
C GLN A 32 -0.77 15.55 -14.59
N ALA A 33 -1.93 14.96 -14.86
CA ALA A 33 -2.84 15.39 -15.92
C ALA A 33 -3.90 16.41 -15.43
N GLY A 34 -3.91 16.76 -14.13
CA GLY A 34 -4.94 17.59 -13.51
C GLY A 34 -6.27 16.85 -13.30
N GLU A 35 -6.24 15.52 -13.33
CA GLU A 35 -7.42 14.64 -13.23
C GLU A 35 -7.48 13.94 -11.88
N THR A 36 -8.68 13.52 -11.48
CA THR A 36 -8.90 12.71 -10.26
C THR A 36 -9.62 11.42 -10.59
N ILE A 37 -9.14 10.30 -10.06
CA ILE A 37 -9.80 9.00 -10.24
C ILE A 37 -10.83 8.81 -9.13
N CYS A 38 -12.08 8.56 -9.53
CA CYS A 38 -13.16 8.16 -8.62
C CYS A 38 -13.29 6.63 -8.56
N GLY A 39 -13.35 6.09 -7.34
CA GLY A 39 -13.51 4.66 -7.11
C GLY A 39 -12.27 3.84 -7.49
N ASP A 40 -12.48 2.57 -7.80
CA ASP A 40 -11.36 1.66 -8.12
C ASP A 40 -10.80 1.93 -9.53
N PRO A 41 -9.51 2.29 -9.66
CA PRO A 41 -8.90 2.58 -10.95
C PRO A 41 -8.97 1.39 -11.93
N TYR A 42 -8.95 0.15 -11.43
CA TYR A 42 -8.86 -1.07 -12.23
C TYR A 42 -10.22 -1.70 -12.58
N THR A 43 -11.32 -1.13 -12.09
CA THR A 43 -12.66 -1.65 -12.41
C THR A 43 -13.08 -1.24 -13.82
N LEU A 44 -13.40 -2.20 -14.66
CA LEU A 44 -14.00 -2.01 -15.99
C LEU A 44 -15.37 -2.70 -16.05
N PRO A 45 -16.21 -2.42 -17.07
CA PRO A 45 -17.46 -3.14 -17.26
C PRO A 45 -17.28 -4.66 -17.20
N ARG A 46 -18.29 -5.37 -16.70
CA ARG A 46 -18.28 -6.83 -16.64
C ARG A 46 -17.99 -7.41 -18.02
N ASN A 47 -17.25 -8.53 -18.04
CA ASN A 47 -16.94 -9.26 -19.27
C ASN A 47 -16.08 -8.48 -20.30
N THR A 48 -15.33 -7.46 -19.85
CA THR A 48 -14.28 -6.81 -20.65
C THR A 48 -13.17 -7.80 -20.99
N VAL A 49 -12.86 -8.73 -20.07
CA VAL A 49 -12.09 -9.94 -20.36
C VAL A 49 -13.08 -11.11 -20.38
N PRO A 50 -13.42 -11.66 -21.56
CA PRO A 50 -14.47 -12.67 -21.68
C PRO A 50 -14.27 -13.87 -20.75
N GLY A 51 -15.35 -14.31 -20.09
CA GLY A 51 -15.35 -15.51 -19.26
C GLY A 51 -14.60 -15.39 -17.93
N THR A 52 -14.29 -14.18 -17.46
CA THR A 52 -13.62 -13.96 -16.18
C THR A 52 -14.56 -13.42 -15.10
N PRO A 53 -14.53 -13.96 -13.87
CA PRO A 53 -15.16 -13.33 -12.72
C PRO A 53 -14.56 -11.94 -12.45
N GLU A 54 -15.32 -11.01 -11.88
CA GLU A 54 -14.90 -9.62 -11.65
C GLU A 54 -13.55 -9.49 -10.94
N LYS A 55 -13.30 -10.31 -9.91
CA LYS A 55 -12.04 -10.30 -9.17
C LYS A 55 -10.84 -10.67 -10.05
N LEU A 56 -11.00 -11.68 -10.91
CA LEU A 56 -9.96 -12.10 -11.84
C LEU A 56 -9.79 -11.08 -12.96
N GLN A 57 -10.88 -10.52 -13.49
CA GLN A 57 -10.84 -9.45 -14.48
C GLN A 57 -10.03 -8.26 -13.96
N ARG A 58 -10.33 -7.81 -12.75
CA ARG A 58 -9.61 -6.72 -12.07
C ARG A 58 -8.12 -7.03 -11.92
N GLN A 59 -7.77 -8.26 -11.54
CA GLN A 59 -6.37 -8.68 -11.43
C GLN A 59 -5.66 -8.65 -12.79
N ILE A 60 -6.30 -9.13 -13.86
CA ILE A 60 -5.78 -9.08 -15.23
C ILE A 60 -5.55 -7.64 -15.67
N ILE A 61 -6.53 -6.75 -15.45
CA ILE A 61 -6.45 -5.32 -15.79
C ILE A 61 -5.30 -4.66 -15.02
N LYS A 62 -5.21 -4.86 -13.70
CA LYS A 62 -4.13 -4.31 -12.87
C LYS A 62 -2.76 -4.75 -13.38
N THR A 63 -2.57 -6.05 -13.65
CA THR A 63 -1.30 -6.58 -14.16
C THR A 63 -0.96 -6.00 -15.53
N LEU A 64 -1.91 -5.98 -16.46
CA LEU A 64 -1.69 -5.44 -17.81
C LEU A 64 -1.28 -3.97 -17.76
N LEU A 65 -1.98 -3.17 -16.96
CA LEU A 65 -1.72 -1.75 -16.84
C LEU A 65 -0.35 -1.44 -16.22
N LEU A 66 0.00 -2.14 -15.14
CA LEU A 66 1.32 -1.99 -14.52
C LEU A 66 2.46 -2.41 -15.47
N LYS A 67 2.24 -3.42 -16.32
CA LYS A 67 3.22 -3.78 -17.36
C LYS A 67 3.29 -2.74 -18.46
N ALA A 68 2.16 -2.16 -18.86
CA ALA A 68 2.11 -1.15 -19.90
C ALA A 68 2.80 0.16 -19.50
N ILE A 69 2.63 0.60 -18.25
CA ILE A 69 3.29 1.80 -17.70
C ILE A 69 4.83 1.70 -17.75
N ASN A 70 5.36 0.48 -17.54
CA ASN A 70 6.80 0.22 -17.51
C ASN A 70 7.37 -0.24 -18.87
N ALA A 71 6.56 -0.28 -19.93
CA ALA A 71 6.97 -0.81 -21.22
C ALA A 71 7.17 0.32 -22.24
N LYS A 72 8.19 0.15 -23.09
CA LYS A 72 8.47 1.09 -24.19
C LYS A 72 7.39 1.11 -25.28
N ASN A 73 6.62 0.02 -25.40
CA ASN A 73 5.53 -0.11 -26.37
C ASN A 73 4.57 -1.24 -25.98
N ARG A 74 3.39 -1.26 -26.62
CA ARG A 74 2.33 -2.27 -26.39
C ARG A 74 2.82 -3.72 -26.55
N ARG A 75 3.68 -4.00 -27.54
CA ARG A 75 4.19 -5.36 -27.77
C ARG A 75 5.02 -5.87 -26.59
N SER A 76 5.92 -5.02 -26.08
CA SER A 76 6.71 -5.33 -24.89
C SER A 76 5.80 -5.51 -23.67
N ALA A 77 4.80 -4.64 -23.49
CA ALA A 77 3.84 -4.74 -22.39
C ALA A 77 3.10 -6.08 -22.39
N TYR A 78 2.62 -6.51 -23.56
CA TYR A 78 1.85 -7.76 -23.70
C TYR A 78 2.71 -9.00 -23.48
N ASN A 79 3.97 -8.98 -23.92
CA ASN A 79 4.91 -10.06 -23.64
C ASN A 79 5.19 -10.16 -22.14
N SER A 80 5.57 -9.05 -21.49
CA SER A 80 5.81 -9.03 -20.04
C SER A 80 4.57 -9.33 -19.21
N PHE A 81 3.38 -9.01 -19.71
CA PHE A 81 2.12 -9.43 -19.11
C PHE A 81 2.00 -10.95 -19.09
N ARG A 82 2.17 -11.63 -20.23
CA ARG A 82 2.09 -13.10 -20.31
C ARG A 82 3.16 -13.82 -19.48
N GLU A 83 4.38 -13.28 -19.47
CA GLU A 83 5.48 -13.80 -18.66
C GLU A 83 5.16 -13.78 -17.16
N GLY A 84 4.38 -12.79 -16.72
CA GLY A 84 3.96 -12.66 -15.32
C GLY A 84 2.92 -13.68 -14.85
N TRP A 85 2.38 -14.53 -15.73
CA TRP A 85 1.38 -15.54 -15.38
C TRP A 85 1.95 -16.97 -15.43
N PRO A 86 1.49 -17.87 -14.54
CA PRO A 86 1.88 -19.28 -14.55
C PRO A 86 1.55 -19.98 -15.87
N THR A 87 2.32 -21.00 -16.22
CA THR A 87 2.04 -21.86 -17.38
C THR A 87 0.67 -22.52 -17.23
N GLY A 88 -0.15 -22.49 -18.29
CA GLY A 88 -1.51 -23.02 -18.30
C GLY A 88 -2.58 -22.04 -17.77
N HIS A 89 -2.20 -20.89 -17.22
CA HIS A 89 -3.17 -19.88 -16.78
C HIS A 89 -3.79 -19.16 -17.99
N MET A 90 -5.12 -18.97 -18.01
CA MET A 90 -5.85 -18.40 -19.15
C MET A 90 -5.33 -17.02 -19.59
N ALA A 91 -4.97 -16.16 -18.64
CA ALA A 91 -4.39 -14.84 -18.93
C ALA A 91 -3.10 -14.91 -19.77
N LYS A 92 -2.32 -15.99 -19.65
CA LYS A 92 -1.09 -16.20 -20.44
C LYS A 92 -1.37 -16.41 -21.93
N HIS A 93 -2.57 -16.86 -22.27
CA HIS A 93 -2.99 -17.15 -23.64
C HIS A 93 -3.73 -16.00 -24.31
N LEU A 94 -3.96 -14.89 -23.61
CA LEU A 94 -4.58 -13.69 -24.20
C LEU A 94 -3.71 -13.16 -25.36
N THR A 95 -4.35 -13.05 -26.52
CA THR A 95 -3.76 -12.58 -27.77
C THR A 95 -3.47 -11.08 -27.70
N ASN A 96 -2.60 -10.59 -28.59
CA ASN A 96 -2.35 -9.15 -28.70
C ASN A 96 -3.64 -8.36 -29.01
N THR A 97 -4.57 -8.97 -29.77
CA THR A 97 -5.85 -8.35 -30.13
C THR A 97 -6.73 -8.18 -28.90
N GLU A 98 -6.90 -9.23 -28.09
CA GLU A 98 -7.68 -9.17 -26.85
C GLU A 98 -7.04 -8.20 -25.84
N LEU A 99 -5.72 -8.25 -25.66
CA LEU A 99 -5.03 -7.31 -24.77
C LEU A 99 -5.14 -5.86 -25.25
N SER A 100 -5.19 -5.64 -26.58
CA SER A 100 -5.45 -4.30 -27.12
C SER A 100 -6.86 -3.82 -26.81
N GLN A 101 -7.89 -4.68 -26.95
CA GLN A 101 -9.26 -4.31 -26.60
C GLN A 101 -9.38 -3.93 -25.11
N VAL A 102 -8.72 -4.69 -24.23
CA VAL A 102 -8.66 -4.35 -22.80
C VAL A 102 -7.93 -3.03 -22.59
N MET A 103 -6.80 -2.81 -23.27
CA MET A 103 -6.04 -1.55 -23.16
C MET A 103 -6.84 -0.34 -23.67
N ASP A 104 -7.58 -0.51 -24.76
CA ASP A 104 -8.40 0.56 -25.32
C ASP A 104 -9.58 0.87 -24.37
N ALA A 105 -10.22 -0.13 -23.75
CA ALA A 105 -11.21 0.08 -22.70
C ALA A 105 -10.64 0.77 -21.44
N ILE A 106 -9.38 0.49 -21.09
CA ILE A 106 -8.66 1.19 -20.02
C ILE A 106 -8.46 2.67 -20.39
N ILE A 107 -8.03 2.96 -21.62
CA ILE A 107 -7.81 4.33 -22.12
C ILE A 107 -9.14 5.09 -22.21
N ASP A 108 -10.23 4.44 -22.60
CA ASP A 108 -11.56 5.05 -22.66
C ASP A 108 -12.03 5.46 -21.27
N LYS A 109 -11.76 4.64 -20.23
CA LYS A 109 -12.05 5.00 -18.84
C LYS A 109 -11.12 6.09 -18.32
N HIS A 110 -9.85 6.08 -18.72
CA HIS A 110 -8.79 6.96 -18.23
C HIS A 110 -8.05 7.66 -19.38
N PRO A 111 -8.67 8.66 -20.04
CA PRO A 111 -8.13 9.26 -21.27
C PRO A 111 -6.73 9.88 -21.11
N PHE A 112 -6.39 10.35 -19.90
CA PHE A 112 -5.08 10.91 -19.58
C PHE A 112 -3.92 9.93 -19.83
N MET A 113 -4.18 8.62 -19.82
CA MET A 113 -3.13 7.61 -20.06
C MET A 113 -2.70 7.49 -21.52
N LYS A 114 -3.51 7.97 -22.48
CA LYS A 114 -3.23 7.83 -23.92
C LYS A 114 -1.84 8.37 -24.31
N ARG A 115 -1.40 9.45 -23.67
CA ARG A 115 -0.08 10.08 -23.91
C ARG A 115 1.06 9.46 -23.10
N LYS A 116 0.74 8.78 -21.99
CA LYS A 116 1.73 8.35 -20.98
C LYS A 116 2.24 6.91 -21.18
N LEU A 117 1.53 6.10 -21.98
CA LEU A 117 1.84 4.67 -22.21
C LEU A 117 3.02 4.42 -23.18
N SER A 118 3.65 5.46 -23.73
CA SER A 118 4.72 5.34 -24.74
C SER A 118 6.02 6.06 -24.36
N GLU A 119 6.10 6.66 -23.17
CA GLU A 119 7.18 7.58 -22.78
C GLU A 119 8.15 6.99 -21.73
N ASP A 120 8.13 5.67 -21.47
CA ASP A 120 8.92 5.03 -20.38
C ASP A 120 8.71 5.72 -19.02
N TYR A 121 7.44 6.06 -18.75
CA TYR A 121 7.04 6.88 -17.60
C TYR A 121 7.21 6.17 -16.25
N GLY A 122 7.44 4.86 -16.26
CA GLY A 122 7.64 4.04 -15.07
C GLY A 122 8.74 4.57 -14.16
N ILE A 123 9.89 4.99 -14.71
CA ILE A 123 11.03 5.50 -13.92
C ILE A 123 10.63 6.78 -13.16
N HIS A 124 9.92 7.69 -13.83
CA HIS A 124 9.46 8.93 -13.20
C HIS A 124 8.45 8.66 -12.07
N LEU A 125 7.53 7.72 -12.28
CA LEU A 125 6.57 7.33 -11.25
C LEU A 125 7.25 6.66 -10.05
N MET A 126 8.26 5.80 -10.29
CA MET A 126 9.07 5.20 -9.23
C MET A 126 9.87 6.25 -8.45
N TYR A 127 10.34 7.30 -9.12
CA TYR A 127 10.98 8.43 -8.44
C TYR A 127 10.00 9.14 -7.51
N LEU A 128 8.80 9.50 -7.98
CA LEU A 128 7.77 10.12 -7.14
C LEU A 128 7.35 9.22 -5.97
N ASP A 129 7.19 7.92 -6.21
CA ASP A 129 6.94 6.93 -5.17
C ASP A 129 8.03 6.94 -4.08
N SER A 130 9.30 6.92 -4.50
CA SER A 130 10.43 7.00 -3.56
C SER A 130 10.44 8.28 -2.72
N GLN A 131 10.07 9.43 -3.31
CA GLN A 131 10.01 10.71 -2.61
C GLN A 131 8.87 10.74 -1.60
N ILE A 132 7.69 10.19 -1.95
CA ILE A 132 6.57 10.06 -1.02
C ILE A 132 6.96 9.14 0.13
N SER A 133 7.58 8.01 -0.17
CA SER A 133 8.00 7.03 0.83
C SER A 133 9.02 7.60 1.81
N ASP A 134 10.01 8.35 1.32
CA ASP A 134 10.98 9.06 2.15
C ASP A 134 10.30 10.08 3.09
N GLN A 135 9.33 10.83 2.57
CA GLN A 135 8.54 11.77 3.38
C GLN A 135 7.70 11.06 4.45
N VAL A 136 7.10 9.91 4.15
CA VAL A 136 6.37 9.11 5.15
C VAL A 136 7.32 8.68 6.26
N LEU A 137 8.49 8.13 5.91
CA LEU A 137 9.49 7.68 6.89
C LEU A 137 10.03 8.83 7.74
N SER A 138 10.38 9.96 7.12
CA SER A 138 10.85 11.14 7.84
C SER A 138 9.82 11.62 8.86
N ARG A 139 8.55 11.75 8.47
CA ARG A 139 7.46 12.21 9.34
C ARG A 139 7.19 11.24 10.48
N THR A 140 7.14 9.94 10.20
CA THR A 140 6.88 8.92 11.24
C THR A 140 8.04 8.83 12.22
N THR A 141 9.29 8.89 11.75
CA THR A 141 10.49 8.96 12.59
C THR A 141 10.48 10.20 13.49
N ASN A 142 10.18 11.38 12.96
CA ASN A 142 10.11 12.61 13.75
C ASN A 142 9.02 12.59 14.84
N LEU A 143 7.95 11.82 14.63
CA LEU A 143 6.86 11.63 15.58
C LEU A 143 7.08 10.44 16.53
N GLY A 144 8.24 9.76 16.44
CA GLY A 144 8.52 8.57 17.25
C GLY A 144 7.54 7.41 16.98
N ILE A 145 6.98 7.32 15.77
CA ILE A 145 6.10 6.23 15.35
C ILE A 145 6.93 5.24 14.53
N PRO A 146 7.28 4.06 15.07
CA PRO A 146 8.04 3.08 14.31
C PRO A 146 7.21 2.52 13.16
N VAL A 147 7.77 2.59 11.96
CA VAL A 147 7.14 2.07 10.73
C VAL A 147 8.19 1.30 9.94
N LEU A 148 7.78 0.17 9.36
CA LEU A 148 8.61 -0.60 8.43
C LEU A 148 8.07 -0.41 7.01
N GLY A 149 8.86 0.23 6.13
CA GLY A 149 8.52 0.39 4.71
C GLY A 149 8.72 -0.88 3.89
N VAL A 150 7.80 -1.16 2.97
CA VAL A 150 7.81 -2.27 2.02
C VAL A 150 7.30 -1.78 0.67
N HIS A 151 8.20 -1.35 -0.22
CA HIS A 151 7.81 -0.64 -1.45
C HIS A 151 6.93 0.58 -1.14
N ASP A 152 5.73 0.65 -1.71
CA ASP A 152 4.72 1.69 -1.52
C ASP A 152 3.78 1.41 -0.31
N SER A 153 4.06 0.37 0.46
CA SER A 153 3.32 0.02 1.68
C SER A 153 4.15 0.20 2.96
N PHE A 154 3.45 0.34 4.08
CA PHE A 154 4.02 0.64 5.39
C PHE A 154 3.38 -0.24 6.46
N ILE A 155 4.20 -0.90 7.26
CA ILE A 155 3.76 -1.74 8.38
C ILE A 155 3.91 -0.94 9.67
N VAL A 156 2.81 -0.82 10.42
CA VAL A 156 2.74 -0.05 11.66
C VAL A 156 2.00 -0.83 12.74
N ASP A 157 2.23 -0.46 14.00
CA ASP A 157 1.40 -0.88 15.13
C ASP A 157 -0.10 -0.68 14.83
N TYR A 158 -0.92 -1.70 15.11
CA TYR A 158 -2.36 -1.67 14.84
C TYR A 158 -3.12 -0.52 15.52
N ARG A 159 -2.53 0.12 16.54
CA ARG A 159 -3.09 1.29 17.26
C ARG A 159 -2.81 2.63 16.56
N ARG A 160 -2.15 2.61 15.40
CA ARG A 160 -1.60 3.79 14.72
C ARG A 160 -1.93 3.85 13.23
N VAL A 161 -2.91 3.09 12.78
CA VAL A 161 -3.25 2.97 11.35
C VAL A 161 -3.84 4.27 10.83
N ARG A 162 -4.74 4.91 11.58
CA ARG A 162 -5.30 6.22 11.22
C ARG A 162 -4.22 7.28 11.17
N ALA A 163 -3.32 7.28 12.16
CA ALA A 163 -2.19 8.21 12.19
C ALA A 163 -1.28 8.01 10.97
N LEU A 164 -0.93 6.77 10.62
CA LEU A 164 -0.14 6.47 9.44
C LEU A 164 -0.84 6.91 8.14
N LYS A 165 -2.14 6.62 7.97
CA LYS A 165 -2.91 7.05 6.78
C LYS A 165 -2.88 8.58 6.61
N LEU A 166 -3.01 9.33 7.70
CA LEU A 166 -2.89 10.80 7.66
C LEU A 166 -1.49 11.24 7.23
N LEU A 167 -0.43 10.62 7.75
CA LEU A 167 0.95 10.94 7.38
C LEU A 167 1.26 10.57 5.92
N MET A 168 0.71 9.46 5.42
CA MET A 168 0.77 9.09 4.01
C MET A 168 0.07 10.12 3.11
N ALA A 169 -1.13 10.56 3.48
CA ALA A 169 -1.86 11.61 2.77
C ALA A 169 -1.10 12.94 2.74
N MET A 170 -0.52 13.34 3.87
CA MET A 170 0.31 14.55 3.97
C MET A 170 1.57 14.45 3.13
N ALA A 171 2.26 13.29 3.13
CA ALA A 171 3.45 13.05 2.32
C ALA A 171 3.12 13.13 0.83
N ALA A 172 2.05 12.46 0.39
CA ALA A 172 1.55 12.54 -0.98
C ALA A 172 1.23 13.99 -1.39
N THR A 173 0.47 14.71 -0.56
CA THR A 173 0.12 16.11 -0.83
C THR A 173 1.37 17.00 -0.92
N THR A 174 2.39 16.73 -0.11
CA THR A 174 3.66 17.48 -0.13
C THR A 174 4.42 17.28 -1.45
N ILE A 175 4.49 16.04 -1.95
CA ILE A 175 5.32 15.71 -3.12
C ILE A 175 4.57 15.94 -4.44
N VAL A 176 3.28 15.62 -4.49
CA VAL A 176 2.50 15.61 -5.74
C VAL A 176 1.25 16.50 -5.70
N GLY A 177 1.06 17.28 -4.63
CA GLY A 177 0.00 18.27 -4.51
C GLY A 177 -1.40 17.71 -4.24
N VAL A 178 -1.56 16.39 -4.16
CA VAL A 178 -2.84 15.72 -3.93
C VAL A 178 -2.71 14.58 -2.93
N ASP A 179 -3.81 14.27 -2.26
CA ASP A 179 -3.95 13.05 -1.46
C ASP A 179 -4.03 11.82 -2.37
N LEU A 180 -3.47 10.70 -1.90
CA LEU A 180 -3.51 9.41 -2.57
C LEU A 180 -4.24 8.41 -1.66
N PRO A 181 -5.27 7.70 -2.18
CA PRO A 181 -6.05 6.79 -1.35
C PRO A 181 -5.18 5.67 -0.80
N ALA A 182 -5.39 5.31 0.47
CA ALA A 182 -4.68 4.23 1.13
C ALA A 182 -5.66 3.16 1.65
N THR A 183 -5.28 1.89 1.52
CA THR A 183 -6.01 0.73 2.03
C THR A 183 -5.18 0.02 3.07
N SER A 184 -5.81 -0.76 3.96
CA SER A 184 -5.11 -1.58 4.93
C SER A 184 -5.57 -3.04 4.86
N ASN A 185 -4.68 -3.97 5.19
CA ASN A 185 -5.02 -5.40 5.25
C ASN A 185 -5.97 -5.73 6.43
N PHE A 186 -5.95 -4.91 7.48
CA PHE A 186 -6.85 -4.98 8.62
C PHE A 186 -7.27 -3.57 9.05
N VAL A 187 -8.36 -3.48 9.80
CA VAL A 187 -8.81 -2.23 10.42
C VAL A 187 -7.94 -1.96 11.65
N GLY A 188 -7.41 -0.75 11.76
CA GLY A 188 -6.68 -0.32 12.95
C GLY A 188 -7.58 -0.08 14.14
N ALA A 189 -7.04 -0.27 15.35
CA ALA A 189 -7.79 0.02 16.57
C ALA A 189 -8.12 1.51 16.73
N ASP A 190 -7.31 2.40 16.16
CA ASP A 190 -7.53 3.85 16.13
C ASP A 190 -8.50 4.30 15.02
N GLU A 191 -8.97 3.37 14.19
CA GLU A 191 -9.98 3.61 13.15
C GLU A 191 -11.40 3.24 13.60
N ILE A 192 -11.54 2.51 14.72
CA ILE A 192 -12.84 2.06 15.25
C ILE A 192 -13.23 2.99 16.41
N PRO A 193 -14.27 3.83 16.23
CA PRO A 193 -14.82 4.63 17.33
C PRO A 193 -15.28 3.71 18.46
N ASP A 194 -15.01 4.07 19.71
CA ASP A 194 -15.47 3.36 20.90
C ASP A 194 -15.08 1.87 20.99
N LEU A 195 -13.91 1.51 20.45
CA LEU A 195 -13.40 0.14 20.57
C LEU A 195 -13.24 -0.26 22.03
N GLN A 196 -14.24 -0.96 22.56
CA GLN A 196 -14.29 -1.43 23.94
C GLN A 196 -13.08 -2.31 24.25
N ALA A 197 -12.64 -2.34 25.51
CA ALA A 197 -11.48 -3.11 25.94
C ALA A 197 -11.54 -4.59 25.50
N LYS A 198 -12.74 -5.19 25.49
CA LYS A 198 -12.97 -6.55 25.01
C LYS A 198 -12.66 -6.71 23.52
N ALA A 199 -13.08 -5.78 22.67
CA ALA A 199 -12.82 -5.83 21.22
C ALA A 199 -11.33 -5.63 20.89
N LYS A 200 -10.61 -4.80 21.68
CA LYS A 200 -9.14 -4.71 21.62
C LYS A 200 -8.49 -6.05 21.95
N GLN A 201 -8.95 -6.69 23.01
CA GLN A 201 -8.43 -7.98 23.45
C GLN A 201 -8.73 -9.09 22.44
N ASP A 202 -9.95 -9.14 21.88
CA ASP A 202 -10.32 -10.08 20.82
C ASP A 202 -9.46 -9.86 19.56
N TYR A 203 -9.20 -8.60 19.17
CA TYR A 203 -8.29 -8.29 18.07
C TYR A 203 -6.88 -8.82 18.34
N MET A 204 -6.33 -8.54 19.52
CA MET A 204 -5.01 -9.02 19.92
C MET A 204 -4.93 -10.55 19.95
N LEU A 205 -5.92 -11.22 20.53
CA LEU A 205 -5.98 -12.68 20.61
C LEU A 205 -6.09 -13.31 19.22
N SER A 206 -6.91 -12.74 18.33
CA SER A 206 -7.04 -13.21 16.95
C SER A 206 -5.75 -13.09 16.13
N ARG A 207 -4.84 -12.19 16.56
CA ARG A 207 -3.56 -11.92 15.92
C ARG A 207 -2.37 -12.45 16.72
N GLN A 208 -2.59 -13.20 17.80
CA GLN A 208 -1.50 -13.82 18.54
C GLN A 208 -0.88 -14.94 17.72
N ILE A 209 0.40 -14.76 17.43
CA ILE A 209 1.24 -15.78 16.81
C ILE A 209 2.25 -16.21 17.88
N PRO A 210 2.39 -17.53 18.16
CA PRO A 210 3.34 -18.04 19.12
C PRO A 210 4.74 -17.47 18.87
N ARG A 211 5.35 -16.90 19.92
CA ARG A 211 6.70 -16.35 19.82
C ARG A 211 7.71 -17.47 19.65
N THR A 212 8.63 -17.28 18.71
CA THR A 212 9.73 -18.22 18.52
C THR A 212 10.71 -18.12 19.68
N ARG A 213 11.45 -19.20 19.97
CA ARG A 213 12.50 -19.19 21.00
C ARG A 213 13.51 -18.05 20.80
N GLY A 214 13.90 -17.78 19.56
CA GLY A 214 14.82 -16.69 19.23
C GLY A 214 14.23 -15.30 19.47
N TYR A 215 12.92 -15.12 19.30
CA TYR A 215 12.25 -13.87 19.68
C TYR A 215 12.29 -13.67 21.19
N ILE A 216 11.89 -14.69 21.97
CA ILE A 216 11.83 -14.63 23.43
C ILE A 216 13.20 -14.25 23.99
N GLN A 217 14.26 -14.89 23.51
CA GLN A 217 15.62 -14.60 23.94
C GLN A 217 16.02 -13.13 23.67
N ARG A 218 15.72 -12.60 22.47
CA ARG A 218 16.02 -11.19 22.16
C ARG A 218 15.21 -10.22 23.01
N LEU A 219 13.97 -10.56 23.34
CA LEU A 219 13.13 -9.75 24.22
C LEU A 219 13.70 -9.74 25.64
N ASP A 220 14.09 -10.91 26.17
CA ASP A 220 14.72 -11.01 27.49
C ASP A 220 16.02 -10.21 27.57
N ASP A 221 16.85 -10.29 26.52
CA ASP A 221 18.11 -9.53 26.44
C ASP A 221 17.84 -8.02 26.38
N HIS A 222 16.85 -7.59 25.59
CA HIS A 222 16.41 -6.19 25.55
C HIS A 222 15.92 -5.71 26.93
N VAL A 223 15.08 -6.50 27.61
CA VAL A 223 14.54 -6.12 28.93
C VAL A 223 15.62 -5.99 29.98
N LYS A 224 16.64 -6.85 29.95
CA LYS A 224 17.78 -6.75 30.87
C LYS A 224 18.63 -5.50 30.64
N GLU A 225 18.79 -5.10 29.37
CA GLU A 225 19.68 -3.99 29.00
C GLU A 225 18.99 -2.62 29.05
N TYR A 226 17.72 -2.55 28.60
CA TYR A 226 16.99 -1.30 28.37
C TYR A 226 15.71 -1.15 29.20
N GLY A 227 15.30 -2.19 29.94
CA GLY A 227 14.04 -2.22 30.67
C GLY A 227 12.85 -2.71 29.84
N PRO A 228 11.63 -2.72 30.40
CA PRO A 228 10.45 -3.21 29.71
C PRO A 228 10.17 -2.42 28.43
N LEU A 229 9.58 -3.07 27.42
CA LEU A 229 9.12 -2.39 26.21
C LEU A 229 8.19 -1.24 26.59
N ALA A 230 8.46 -0.05 26.04
CA ALA A 230 7.55 1.08 26.21
C ALA A 230 6.15 0.69 25.69
N GLU A 231 5.12 0.93 26.48
CA GLU A 231 3.75 0.89 25.97
C GLU A 231 3.65 1.89 24.81
N ALA A 232 2.88 1.57 23.77
CA ALA A 232 2.69 2.49 22.67
C ALA A 232 1.91 3.72 23.17
N ARG A 233 2.64 4.75 23.59
CA ARG A 233 2.10 6.05 24.01
C ARG A 233 1.14 6.57 22.96
N THR A 234 -0.03 7.11 23.26
CA THR A 234 -0.92 7.71 22.23
C THR A 234 -0.50 9.16 21.98
N PRO A 235 -0.50 9.71 20.74
CA PRO A 235 -0.34 11.15 20.56
C PRO A 235 -1.49 11.83 21.30
N GLY A 236 -1.17 12.54 22.39
CA GLY A 236 -2.16 13.14 23.30
C GLY A 236 -2.08 12.69 24.76
N ASP A 237 -1.24 11.70 25.10
CA ASP A 237 -0.99 11.32 26.51
C ASP A 237 -0.07 12.32 27.24
N ASP A 238 0.62 13.20 26.50
CA ASP A 238 1.42 14.27 27.08
C ASP A 238 0.54 15.50 27.35
N SER A 239 -0.04 15.54 28.55
CA SER A 239 -0.51 16.80 29.15
C SER A 239 0.59 17.53 29.92
N GLU A 240 1.87 17.27 29.62
CA GLU A 240 2.99 17.78 30.41
C GLU A 240 4.21 18.30 29.62
N ASP A 241 4.05 18.70 28.35
CA ASP A 241 5.09 19.48 27.65
C ASP A 241 4.57 20.85 27.16
N GLN A 242 4.17 21.68 28.13
CA GLN A 242 4.14 23.14 27.97
C GLN A 242 5.55 23.73 28.17
N ARG A 243 6.57 23.32 27.41
CA ARG A 243 7.87 24.02 27.41
C ARG A 243 8.64 23.87 26.10
N VAL A 244 8.13 24.37 24.98
CA VAL A 244 8.92 25.19 24.02
C VAL A 244 7.94 26.03 23.19
N ALA A 245 7.53 27.17 23.74
CA ALA A 245 7.02 28.30 22.99
C ALA A 245 7.46 29.57 23.72
N ALA A 246 8.73 29.93 23.50
CA ALA A 246 9.31 31.24 23.70
C ALA A 246 10.34 31.45 22.59
#